data_AF-A0AAW0F0W8-F1
#
_entry.id   AF-A0AAW0F0W8-F1
#
_cell.length_a   1.000
_cell.length_b   1.000
_cell.length_c   1.000
_cell.angle_alpha   90.00
_cell.angle_beta   90.00
_cell.angle_gamma   90.00
#
_symmetry.space_group_name_H-M   'P 1'
#
loop_
_entity.id
_entity.type
_entity.pdbx_description
1 polymer ?
#
loop_
_entity_poly.entity_id
_entity_poly.type
_entity_poly.pdbx_seq_one_letter_code
_entity_poly.pdbx_strand_id
1 'polypeptide(L)'
;MSSAAHHHHHHHSLELDRSMSLHYYHCVLHGVPFQLPVSELATHVVPQKASGVVQRLASVGCRVVPHQLHVYKEPLETKFGYVSFFVHLAPHTEADTAAIHALVCEWIRTDLASQLATAQCMVQLAQPPECHSSEPFLDAFRLLCPLLDPSNAADTKKLETFVLARVSFADHGGNETINELNVEHCTRAGGAAPAASGASSAEDVTASASSDSGCPSPEASRTLRDHVWQSVGTFSVNSLSPKELVWLKKQLPSFPPLLITNGDAATTRCDTAKLADFFTTALAPLFTVVVEEVNEESSGLEV
;
A
#
# COMPACT_ATOMS: atom_id res chain seq x y z
N MET A 1 -46.88 20.76 11.35
CA MET A 1 -46.41 19.35 11.33
C MET A 1 -46.46 18.94 9.86
N SER A 2 -45.38 18.75 9.11
CA SER A 2 -44.12 18.07 9.41
C SER A 2 -42.96 18.74 8.67
N SER A 3 -41.83 18.89 9.35
CA SER A 3 -40.58 19.44 8.81
C SER A 3 -39.82 18.31 8.14
N ALA A 4 -39.60 18.39 6.82
CA ALA A 4 -38.76 17.44 6.09
C ALA A 4 -37.30 17.90 6.18
N ALA A 5 -36.56 17.30 7.11
CA ALA A 5 -35.13 17.52 7.25
C ALA A 5 -34.38 17.01 6.01
N HIS A 6 -33.72 17.92 5.30
CA HIS A 6 -32.68 17.56 4.33
C HIS A 6 -31.49 16.98 5.09
N HIS A 7 -31.28 15.67 4.97
CA HIS A 7 -30.00 15.05 5.29
C HIS A 7 -29.05 15.34 4.13
N HIS A 8 -28.23 16.38 4.28
CA HIS A 8 -27.00 16.49 3.51
C HIS A 8 -26.02 15.43 4.00
N HIS A 9 -25.86 14.37 3.21
CA HIS A 9 -24.67 13.53 3.30
C HIS A 9 -23.46 14.38 2.91
N HIS A 10 -22.74 14.88 3.92
CA HIS A 10 -21.41 15.43 3.73
C HIS A 10 -20.47 14.29 3.33
N HIS A 11 -20.30 14.10 2.02
CA HIS A 11 -19.15 13.40 1.47
C HIS A 11 -17.91 14.27 1.76
N HIS A 12 -17.18 13.94 2.82
CA HIS A 12 -15.85 14.52 3.09
C HIS A 12 -14.76 13.81 2.26
N SER A 13 -15.00 13.67 0.96
CA SER A 13 -13.91 13.36 0.02
C SER A 13 -13.48 14.70 -0.55
N LEU A 14 -12.28 15.16 -0.16
CA LEU A 14 -11.64 16.26 -0.87
C LEU A 14 -11.43 15.77 -2.30
N GLU A 15 -12.19 16.32 -3.26
CA GLU A 15 -11.85 16.19 -4.68
C GLU A 15 -10.48 16.83 -4.85
N LEU A 16 -9.46 15.97 -4.90
CA LEU A 16 -8.08 16.39 -4.98
C LEU A 16 -7.77 16.78 -6.42
N ASP A 17 -7.21 17.98 -6.57
CA ASP A 17 -6.51 18.34 -7.79
C ASP A 17 -5.22 17.52 -7.86
N ARG A 18 -5.27 16.40 -8.61
CA ARG A 18 -4.13 15.51 -8.84
C ARG A 18 -2.93 16.27 -9.42
N SER A 19 -3.12 17.45 -10.02
CA SER A 19 -2.03 18.27 -10.55
C SER A 19 -1.09 18.84 -9.47
N MET A 20 -1.53 18.89 -8.19
CA MET A 20 -0.72 19.41 -7.07
C MET A 20 -0.13 18.32 -6.16
N SER A 21 -0.38 17.05 -6.48
CA SER A 21 0.12 15.90 -5.71
C SER A 21 1.34 15.32 -6.39
N LEU A 22 2.54 15.53 -5.83
CA LEU A 22 3.78 15.05 -6.44
C LEU A 22 4.02 13.55 -6.19
N HIS A 23 3.65 13.08 -4.99
CA HIS A 23 3.98 11.75 -4.51
C HIS A 23 2.84 11.13 -3.72
N TYR A 24 2.65 9.82 -3.94
CA TYR A 24 1.68 9.02 -3.22
C TYR A 24 2.41 7.94 -2.41
N TYR A 25 2.31 8.00 -1.08
CA TYR A 25 2.94 7.01 -0.21
C TYR A 25 1.89 6.03 0.29
N HIS A 26 2.22 4.74 0.26
CA HIS A 26 1.38 3.69 0.80
C HIS A 26 2.09 3.03 1.98
N CYS A 27 1.40 2.91 3.10
CA CYS A 27 1.90 2.23 4.29
C CYS A 27 0.92 1.13 4.69
N VAL A 28 1.43 -0.04 5.06
CA VAL A 28 0.64 -1.12 5.65
C VAL A 28 0.62 -1.00 7.16
N LEU A 29 -0.50 -1.36 7.74
CA LEU A 29 -0.77 -1.40 9.17
C LEU A 29 -0.93 -2.86 9.59
N HIS A 30 -0.23 -3.28 10.64
CA HIS A 30 -0.34 -4.64 11.18
C HIS A 30 -0.29 -4.64 12.70
N GLY A 31 -0.77 -5.73 13.31
CA GLY A 31 -0.89 -5.82 14.77
C GLY A 31 -2.05 -5.01 15.36
N VAL A 32 -2.97 -4.49 14.54
CA VAL A 32 -4.05 -3.60 15.00
C VAL A 32 -5.00 -4.36 15.95
N PRO A 33 -5.21 -3.92 17.19
CA PRO A 33 -6.07 -4.61 18.13
C PRO A 33 -7.53 -4.72 17.65
N PHE A 34 -8.21 -5.84 17.96
CA PHE A 34 -9.60 -6.05 17.52
C PHE A 34 -10.59 -5.06 18.11
N GLN A 35 -10.33 -4.60 19.32
CA GLN A 35 -11.12 -3.62 20.03
C GLN A 35 -10.90 -2.19 19.54
N LEU A 36 -9.76 -1.90 18.89
CA LEU A 36 -9.43 -0.54 18.43
C LEU A 36 -10.34 -0.13 17.26
N PRO A 37 -11.20 0.89 17.42
CA PRO A 37 -12.04 1.39 16.33
C PRO A 37 -11.21 2.11 15.27
N VAL A 38 -11.64 2.04 14.00
CA VAL A 38 -10.96 2.76 12.89
C VAL A 38 -10.97 4.27 13.12
N SER A 39 -12.02 4.82 13.75
CA SER A 39 -12.11 6.24 14.08
C SER A 39 -11.06 6.70 15.09
N GLU A 40 -10.69 5.84 16.04
CA GLU A 40 -9.64 6.13 17.01
C GLU A 40 -8.27 6.06 16.32
N LEU A 41 -8.03 4.98 15.57
CA LEU A 41 -6.83 4.80 14.76
C LEU A 41 -6.58 5.97 13.78
N ALA A 42 -7.65 6.52 13.20
CA ALA A 42 -7.58 7.67 12.30
C ALA A 42 -6.94 8.91 12.93
N THR A 43 -7.02 9.07 14.25
CA THR A 43 -6.39 10.21 14.94
C THR A 43 -4.87 10.08 15.03
N HIS A 44 -4.35 8.84 14.97
CA HIS A 44 -2.92 8.54 15.07
C HIS A 44 -2.17 8.62 13.73
N VAL A 45 -2.89 8.63 12.60
CA VAL A 45 -2.26 8.74 11.26
C VAL A 45 -2.12 10.18 10.78
N VAL A 46 -2.61 11.17 11.54
CA VAL A 46 -2.54 12.58 11.16
C VAL A 46 -1.17 13.16 11.54
N PRO A 47 -0.41 13.77 10.60
CA PRO A 47 0.89 14.36 10.92
C PRO A 47 0.79 15.43 12.03
N GLN A 48 1.60 15.27 13.08
CA GLN A 48 1.63 16.21 14.19
C GLN A 48 2.42 17.46 13.83
N LYS A 49 1.80 18.63 13.91
CA LYS A 49 2.46 19.92 13.62
C LYS A 49 3.67 20.24 14.52
N ALA A 50 3.71 19.63 15.71
CA ALA A 50 4.80 19.79 16.66
C ALA A 50 6.03 18.94 16.33
N SER A 51 5.93 17.97 15.40
CA SER A 51 7.06 17.15 14.99
C SER A 51 8.12 18.01 14.28
N GLY A 52 9.39 17.76 14.61
CA GLY A 52 10.52 18.38 13.92
C GLY A 52 10.59 18.01 12.43
N VAL A 53 10.25 16.76 12.06
CA VAL A 53 10.25 16.32 10.65
C VAL A 53 9.12 17.00 9.88
N VAL A 54 7.93 17.10 10.47
CA VAL A 54 6.79 17.80 9.86
C VAL A 54 7.08 19.30 9.69
N GLN A 55 7.79 19.92 10.64
CA GLN A 55 8.23 21.31 10.51
C GLN A 55 9.29 21.49 9.40
N ARG A 56 10.24 20.56 9.25
CA ARG A 56 11.22 20.56 8.15
C ARG A 56 10.52 20.43 6.80
N LEU A 57 9.57 19.49 6.67
CA LEU A 57 8.72 19.37 5.47
C LEU A 57 7.99 20.68 5.17
N ALA A 58 7.36 21.29 6.18
CA ALA A 58 6.67 22.57 6.02
C ALA A 58 7.60 23.70 5.59
N SER A 59 8.85 23.73 6.08
CA SER A 59 9.84 24.76 5.73
C SER A 59 10.28 24.71 4.26
N VAL A 60 10.17 23.54 3.62
CA VAL A 60 10.41 23.35 2.19
C VAL A 60 9.11 23.34 1.39
N GLY A 61 8.03 23.94 1.92
CA GLY A 61 6.76 24.05 1.23
C GLY A 61 5.99 22.74 1.07
N CYS A 62 6.36 21.69 1.80
CA CYS A 62 5.74 20.36 1.69
C CYS A 62 4.77 20.10 2.85
N ARG A 63 3.66 19.43 2.53
CA ARG A 63 2.71 18.94 3.53
C ARG A 63 2.29 17.51 3.23
N VAL A 64 2.44 16.63 4.22
CA VAL A 64 1.88 15.27 4.18
C VAL A 64 0.41 15.33 4.59
N VAL A 65 -0.45 14.67 3.82
CA VAL A 65 -1.90 14.64 4.03
C VAL A 65 -2.39 13.19 3.99
N PRO A 66 -3.02 12.67 5.05
CA PRO A 66 -3.67 11.36 5.02
C PRO A 66 -4.79 11.35 3.97
N HIS A 67 -4.82 10.32 3.13
CA HIS A 67 -5.81 10.16 2.08
C HIS A 67 -6.84 9.08 2.42
N GLN A 68 -6.39 7.84 2.52
CA GLN A 68 -7.26 6.68 2.70
C GLN A 68 -6.72 5.82 3.83
N LEU A 69 -7.56 5.57 4.84
CA LEU A 69 -7.32 4.59 5.89
C LEU A 69 -8.32 3.45 5.71
N HIS A 70 -7.81 2.22 5.64
CA HIS A 70 -8.64 1.03 5.53
C HIS A 70 -8.13 -0.05 6.48
N VAL A 71 -9.04 -0.78 7.14
CA VAL A 71 -8.70 -1.84 8.09
C VAL A 71 -9.59 -3.06 7.83
N TYR A 72 -8.94 -4.20 7.62
CA TYR A 72 -9.57 -5.49 7.42
C TYR A 72 -9.78 -6.19 8.76
N LYS A 73 -11.01 -6.66 9.00
CA LYS A 73 -11.37 -7.48 10.15
C LYS A 73 -11.58 -8.92 9.70
N GLU A 74 -10.51 -9.69 9.75
CA GLU A 74 -10.47 -11.10 9.35
C GLU A 74 -10.43 -12.03 10.58
N PRO A 75 -10.70 -13.35 10.44
CA PRO A 75 -10.59 -14.32 11.54
C PRO A 75 -9.12 -14.65 11.87
N LEU A 76 -8.31 -13.62 12.11
CA LEU A 76 -6.91 -13.66 12.52
C LEU A 76 -6.78 -13.20 13.98
N GLU A 77 -5.55 -13.03 14.48
CA GLU A 77 -5.28 -12.61 15.87
C GLU A 77 -5.29 -11.09 16.06
N THR A 78 -4.97 -10.37 15.00
CA THR A 78 -5.04 -8.92 14.93
C THR A 78 -5.64 -8.50 13.59
N LYS A 79 -6.16 -7.27 13.53
CA LYS A 79 -6.53 -6.64 12.27
C LYS A 79 -5.26 -6.20 11.53
N PHE A 80 -5.39 -6.00 10.23
CA PHE A 80 -4.37 -5.39 9.39
C PHE A 80 -5.04 -4.44 8.42
N GLY A 81 -4.30 -3.58 7.76
CA GLY A 81 -4.86 -2.55 6.92
C GLY A 81 -3.79 -1.75 6.20
N TYR A 82 -4.19 -0.61 5.67
CA TYR A 82 -3.27 0.34 5.07
C TYR A 82 -3.71 1.77 5.34
N VAL A 83 -2.75 2.67 5.26
CA VAL A 83 -2.96 4.10 5.18
C VAL A 83 -2.15 4.66 4.02
N SER A 84 -2.77 5.51 3.20
CA SER A 84 -2.08 6.20 2.10
C SER A 84 -2.00 7.69 2.36
N PHE A 85 -0.94 8.33 1.87
CA PHE A 85 -0.67 9.75 2.06
C PHE A 85 -0.34 10.43 0.74
N PHE A 86 -0.85 11.65 0.58
CA PHE A 86 -0.37 12.58 -0.44
C PHE A 86 0.72 13.48 0.14
N VAL A 87 1.70 13.81 -0.71
CA VAL A 87 2.62 14.91 -0.45
C VAL A 87 2.20 16.08 -1.33
N HIS A 88 1.65 17.11 -0.69
CA HIS A 88 1.30 18.36 -1.34
C HIS A 88 2.50 19.29 -1.33
N LEU A 89 2.88 19.80 -2.50
CA LEU A 89 3.92 20.80 -2.66
C LEU A 89 3.28 22.18 -2.89
N ALA A 90 3.76 23.20 -2.18
CA ALA A 90 3.33 24.56 -2.43
C ALA A 90 3.72 25.00 -3.85
N PRO A 91 2.88 25.79 -4.54
CA PRO A 91 3.21 26.32 -5.87
C PRO A 91 4.57 27.04 -5.87
N HIS A 92 5.33 26.89 -6.96
CA HIS A 92 6.63 27.53 -7.17
C HIS A 92 7.77 27.10 -6.23
N THR A 93 7.61 25.97 -5.55
CA THR A 93 8.70 25.40 -4.75
C THR A 93 9.64 24.61 -5.65
N GLU A 94 10.93 24.97 -5.66
CA GLU A 94 12.00 24.20 -6.35
C GLU A 94 12.65 23.16 -5.43
N ALA A 95 11.89 22.61 -4.50
CA ALA A 95 12.44 21.70 -3.50
C ALA A 95 12.89 20.39 -4.15
N ASP A 96 14.08 19.94 -3.77
CA ASP A 96 14.64 18.67 -4.24
C ASP A 96 13.73 17.51 -3.83
N THR A 97 13.25 16.78 -4.83
CA THR A 97 12.36 15.64 -4.67
C THR A 97 13.00 14.53 -3.83
N ALA A 98 14.30 14.28 -3.99
CA ALA A 98 15.00 13.27 -3.19
C ALA A 98 15.06 13.67 -1.71
N ALA A 99 15.31 14.95 -1.43
CA ALA A 99 15.30 15.49 -0.07
C ALA A 99 13.90 15.42 0.57
N ILE A 100 12.83 15.71 -0.18
CA ILE A 100 11.45 15.55 0.29
C ILE A 100 11.16 14.07 0.60
N HIS A 101 11.51 13.18 -0.32
CA HIS A 101 11.32 11.75 -0.15
C HIS A 101 12.03 11.23 1.12
N ALA A 102 13.29 11.63 1.33
CA ALA A 102 14.04 11.28 2.53
C ALA A 102 13.33 11.75 3.81
N LEU A 103 12.80 12.98 3.83
CA LEU A 103 12.03 13.52 4.95
C LEU A 103 10.71 12.76 5.19
N VAL A 104 10.01 12.34 4.14
CA VAL A 104 8.77 11.55 4.27
C VAL A 104 9.07 10.17 4.83
N CYS A 105 10.12 9.52 4.32
CA CYS A 105 10.59 8.23 4.83
C CYS A 105 11.07 8.33 6.28
N GLU A 106 11.77 9.41 6.66
CA GLU A 106 12.12 9.72 8.06
C GLU A 106 10.84 9.82 8.91
N TRP A 107 9.87 10.65 8.51
CA TRP A 107 8.61 10.84 9.21
C TRP A 107 7.82 9.53 9.41
N ILE A 108 7.77 8.67 8.39
CA ILE A 108 7.09 7.36 8.50
C ILE A 108 7.77 6.48 9.55
N ARG A 109 9.10 6.36 9.49
CA ARG A 109 9.87 5.47 10.37
C ARG A 109 9.93 5.96 11.82
N THR A 110 9.91 7.27 12.05
CA THR A 110 10.01 7.84 13.40
C THR A 110 8.64 8.22 13.95
N ASP A 111 8.00 9.21 13.34
CA ASP A 111 6.89 9.93 13.95
C ASP A 111 5.58 9.18 13.77
N LEU A 112 5.30 8.68 12.56
CA LEU A 112 4.10 7.90 12.31
C LEU A 112 4.16 6.57 13.07
N ALA A 113 5.31 5.90 13.06
CA ALA A 113 5.53 4.68 13.82
C ALA A 113 5.33 4.89 15.33
N SER A 114 5.92 5.95 15.90
CA SER A 114 5.74 6.29 17.33
C SER A 114 4.28 6.59 17.66
N GLN A 115 3.58 7.37 16.81
CA GLN A 115 2.17 7.69 17.00
C GLN A 115 1.28 6.44 16.99
N LEU A 116 1.49 5.53 16.05
CA LEU A 116 0.70 4.30 15.94
C LEU A 116 1.04 3.29 17.03
N ALA A 117 2.29 3.26 17.51
CA ALA A 117 2.69 2.42 18.63
C ALA A 117 1.90 2.75 19.91
N THR A 118 1.50 4.00 20.13
CA THR A 118 0.62 4.37 21.26
C THR A 118 -0.75 3.69 21.22
N ALA A 119 -1.21 3.31 20.02
CA ALA A 119 -2.43 2.55 19.78
C ALA A 119 -2.17 1.05 19.59
N GLN A 120 -0.96 0.56 19.93
CA GLN A 120 -0.52 -0.83 19.71
C GLN A 120 -0.60 -1.26 18.23
N CYS A 121 -0.44 -0.32 17.31
CA CYS A 121 -0.43 -0.55 15.87
C CYS A 121 0.99 -0.37 15.33
N MET A 122 1.41 -1.26 14.42
CA MET A 122 2.67 -1.13 13.71
C MET A 122 2.41 -0.65 12.28
N VAL A 123 3.38 0.08 11.72
CA VAL A 123 3.34 0.61 10.36
C VAL A 123 4.62 0.29 9.64
N GLN A 124 4.48 -0.01 8.35
CA GLN A 124 5.61 -0.21 7.45
C GLN A 124 5.33 0.52 6.14
N LEU A 125 6.38 1.11 5.55
CA LEU A 125 6.32 1.58 4.18
C LEU A 125 6.08 0.39 3.24
N ALA A 126 5.07 0.48 2.39
CA ALA A 126 4.60 -0.60 1.54
C ALA A 126 5.05 -0.42 0.08
N GLN A 127 6.26 0.08 -0.11
CA GLN A 127 6.93 0.28 -1.38
C GLN A 127 8.45 0.17 -1.18
N PRO A 128 9.24 -0.08 -2.25
CA PRO A 128 10.69 -0.06 -2.18
C PRO A 128 11.19 1.31 -1.68
N PRO A 129 12.20 1.36 -0.79
CA PRO A 129 12.63 2.58 -0.14
C PRO A 129 13.21 3.61 -1.12
N GLU A 130 13.66 3.21 -2.30
CA GLU A 130 14.12 4.11 -3.36
C GLU A 130 12.98 4.77 -4.15
N CYS A 131 11.76 4.24 -4.09
CA CYS A 131 10.64 4.75 -4.89
C CYS A 131 10.02 5.98 -4.23
N HIS A 132 9.96 7.10 -4.96
CA HIS A 132 9.37 8.36 -4.49
C HIS A 132 7.83 8.32 -4.49
N SER A 133 7.21 7.34 -5.14
CA SER A 133 5.77 7.09 -5.13
C SER A 133 5.48 5.58 -5.12
N SER A 134 4.41 5.19 -4.44
CA SER A 134 3.92 3.80 -4.37
C SER A 134 3.27 3.35 -5.66
N GLU A 135 2.62 4.24 -6.41
CA GLU A 135 1.74 3.85 -7.52
C GLU A 135 2.43 2.99 -8.57
N PRO A 136 3.63 3.35 -9.10
CA PRO A 136 4.32 2.51 -10.08
C PRO A 136 4.58 1.09 -9.57
N PHE A 137 4.99 0.99 -8.30
CA PHE A 137 5.27 -0.28 -7.65
C PHE A 137 3.99 -1.09 -7.42
N LEU A 138 2.94 -0.48 -6.88
CA LEU A 138 1.68 -1.18 -6.61
C LEU A 138 1.02 -1.65 -7.91
N ASP A 139 1.11 -0.86 -8.98
CA ASP A 139 0.62 -1.27 -10.30
C ASP A 139 1.43 -2.43 -10.87
N ALA A 140 2.76 -2.39 -10.73
CA ALA A 140 3.61 -3.52 -11.09
C ALA A 140 3.27 -4.77 -10.26
N PHE A 141 3.00 -4.61 -8.96
CA PHE A 141 2.66 -5.74 -8.08
C PHE A 141 1.35 -6.41 -8.50
N ARG A 142 0.31 -5.61 -8.77
CA ARG A 142 -0.99 -6.10 -9.26
C ARG A 142 -0.88 -6.75 -10.64
N LEU A 143 -0.01 -6.23 -11.51
CA LEU A 143 0.13 -6.68 -12.89
C LEU A 143 0.98 -7.95 -13.00
N LEU A 144 2.09 -8.01 -12.27
CA LEU A 144 3.13 -9.01 -12.49
C LEU A 144 3.00 -10.24 -11.59
N CYS A 145 2.38 -10.13 -10.41
CA CYS A 145 2.30 -11.22 -9.45
C CYS A 145 0.99 -12.02 -9.59
N PRO A 146 1.03 -13.32 -9.95
CA PRO A 146 -0.16 -14.14 -10.13
C PRO A 146 -1.07 -14.27 -8.91
N LEU A 147 -0.52 -14.04 -7.70
CA LEU A 147 -1.29 -14.03 -6.46
C LEU A 147 -2.43 -13.00 -6.47
N LEU A 148 -2.22 -11.87 -7.15
CA LEU A 148 -3.16 -10.76 -7.20
C LEU A 148 -4.03 -10.76 -8.47
N ASP A 149 -3.99 -11.85 -9.24
CA ASP A 149 -4.90 -12.02 -10.38
C ASP A 149 -6.36 -12.08 -9.86
N PRO A 150 -7.24 -11.18 -10.33
CA PRO A 150 -8.66 -11.19 -9.96
C PRO A 150 -9.39 -12.50 -10.28
N SER A 151 -8.87 -13.34 -11.19
CA SER A 151 -9.45 -14.67 -11.42
C SER A 151 -9.15 -15.66 -10.29
N ASN A 152 -8.11 -15.42 -9.51
CA ASN A 152 -7.61 -16.32 -8.47
C ASN A 152 -8.05 -15.92 -7.05
N ALA A 153 -8.36 -14.63 -6.84
CA ALA A 153 -8.76 -14.12 -5.53
C ALA A 153 -9.90 -13.10 -5.63
N ALA A 154 -10.87 -13.20 -4.72
CA ALA A 154 -12.04 -12.32 -4.70
C ALA A 154 -11.74 -10.89 -4.22
N ASP A 155 -10.75 -10.72 -3.34
CA ASP A 155 -10.33 -9.43 -2.80
C ASP A 155 -8.81 -9.31 -2.89
N THR A 156 -8.35 -8.87 -4.05
CA THR A 156 -6.92 -8.73 -4.37
C THR A 156 -6.28 -7.63 -3.53
N LYS A 157 -7.00 -6.56 -3.18
CA LYS A 157 -6.50 -5.47 -2.33
C LYS A 157 -6.19 -5.93 -0.90
N LYS A 158 -7.04 -6.80 -0.35
CA LYS A 158 -6.80 -7.42 0.96
C LYS A 158 -5.58 -8.34 0.95
N LEU A 159 -5.42 -9.14 -0.10
CA LEU A 159 -4.23 -9.99 -0.26
C LEU A 159 -2.95 -9.16 -0.47
N GLU A 160 -3.01 -8.13 -1.30
CA GLU A 160 -1.92 -7.15 -1.50
C GLU A 160 -1.47 -6.58 -0.15
N THR A 161 -2.42 -6.05 0.63
CA THR A 161 -2.15 -5.49 1.96
C THR A 161 -1.53 -6.54 2.90
N PHE A 162 -2.08 -7.76 2.91
CA PHE A 162 -1.60 -8.83 3.76
C PHE A 162 -0.15 -9.25 3.43
N VAL A 163 0.19 -9.35 2.14
CA VAL A 163 1.54 -9.70 1.69
C VAL A 163 2.50 -8.58 2.01
N LEU A 164 2.16 -7.32 1.68
CA LEU A 164 3.03 -6.18 1.93
C LEU A 164 3.33 -5.98 3.41
N ALA A 165 2.43 -6.39 4.32
CA ALA A 165 2.67 -6.41 5.76
C ALA A 165 3.70 -7.47 6.24
N ARG A 166 4.17 -8.35 5.36
CA ARG A 166 5.13 -9.43 5.65
C ARG A 166 6.37 -9.41 4.75
N VAL A 167 6.42 -8.48 3.81
CA VAL A 167 7.58 -8.29 2.96
C VAL A 167 8.60 -7.44 3.69
N SER A 168 9.86 -7.82 3.62
CA SER A 168 10.99 -6.95 3.94
C SER A 168 11.56 -6.40 2.64
N PHE A 169 11.42 -5.10 2.42
CA PHE A 169 12.02 -4.44 1.25
C PHE A 169 13.53 -4.36 1.40
N ALA A 170 14.24 -4.51 0.30
CA ALA A 170 15.69 -4.46 0.28
C ALA A 170 16.21 -3.03 0.04
N ASP A 171 17.34 -2.68 0.64
CA ASP A 171 17.88 -1.31 0.66
C ASP A 171 18.81 -0.97 -0.52
N HIS A 172 18.93 -1.85 -1.52
CA HIS A 172 19.97 -1.78 -2.55
C HIS A 172 19.68 -0.92 -3.81
N GLY A 173 18.59 -0.15 -3.84
CA GLY A 173 18.36 0.90 -4.86
C GLY A 173 18.23 0.41 -6.31
N GLY A 174 17.93 -0.87 -6.54
CA GLY A 174 17.92 -1.48 -7.88
C GLY A 174 16.86 -0.94 -8.85
N ASN A 175 15.92 -0.13 -8.35
CA ASN A 175 14.77 0.38 -9.11
C ASN A 175 14.67 1.92 -9.10
N GLU A 176 15.76 2.64 -8.83
CA GLU A 176 15.78 4.11 -8.80
C GLU A 176 15.34 4.75 -10.14
N THR A 177 15.62 4.10 -11.27
CA THR A 177 15.24 4.56 -12.63
C THR A 177 13.73 4.71 -12.82
N ILE A 178 12.93 4.08 -11.96
CA ILE A 178 11.46 4.18 -11.96
C ILE A 178 11.00 5.58 -11.55
N ASN A 179 11.78 6.26 -10.71
CA ASN A 179 11.47 7.63 -10.32
C ASN A 179 11.53 8.58 -11.51
N GLU A 180 12.51 8.41 -12.40
CA GLU A 180 12.68 9.25 -13.61
C GLU A 180 11.48 9.10 -14.55
N LEU A 181 11.06 7.85 -14.80
CA LEU A 181 9.89 7.56 -15.65
C LEU A 181 8.60 8.14 -15.08
N ASN A 182 8.43 8.10 -13.74
CA ASN A 182 7.23 8.63 -13.12
C ASN A 182 7.17 10.17 -13.21
N VAL A 183 8.30 10.86 -13.12
CA VAL A 183 8.38 12.33 -13.27
C VAL A 183 7.99 12.76 -14.70
N GLU A 184 8.42 12.02 -15.73
CA GLU A 184 8.03 12.28 -17.12
C GLU A 184 6.52 12.13 -17.37
N HIS A 185 5.87 11.18 -16.69
CA HIS A 185 4.43 10.96 -16.81
C HIS A 185 3.60 12.05 -16.09
N CYS A 186 4.00 12.46 -14.88
CA CYS A 186 3.33 13.53 -14.13
C CYS A 186 3.42 14.89 -14.84
N THR A 187 4.57 15.20 -15.44
CA THR A 187 4.76 16.45 -16.21
C THR A 187 3.93 16.48 -17.49
N ARG A 188 3.74 15.34 -18.16
CA ARG A 188 2.93 15.24 -19.38
C ARG A 188 1.42 15.33 -19.11
N ALA A 189 0.95 14.76 -18.00
CA ALA A 189 -0.45 14.84 -17.58
C ALA A 189 -0.87 16.28 -17.17
N GLY A 190 0.05 17.07 -16.61
CA GLY A 190 -0.19 18.48 -16.28
C GLY A 190 -0.12 19.45 -17.46
N GLY A 191 0.45 19.03 -18.60
CA GLY A 191 0.62 19.87 -19.80
C GLY A 191 -0.56 19.85 -20.79
N ALA A 192 -1.54 18.97 -20.59
CA ALA A 192 -2.72 18.87 -21.45
C ALA A 192 -3.79 19.91 -21.06
N ALA A 193 -3.46 21.20 -21.17
CA ALA A 193 -4.47 22.25 -21.16
C ALA A 193 -5.28 22.17 -22.47
N PRO A 194 -6.63 22.18 -22.43
CA PRO A 194 -7.43 22.17 -23.63
C PRO A 194 -7.25 23.51 -24.34
N ALA A 195 -6.65 23.47 -25.53
CA ALA A 195 -6.64 24.59 -26.44
C ALA A 195 -8.08 25.01 -26.73
N ALA A 196 -8.44 26.21 -26.28
CA ALA A 196 -9.72 26.83 -26.60
C ALA A 196 -9.85 26.98 -28.13
N SER A 197 -10.92 26.42 -28.68
CA SER A 197 -11.47 26.80 -29.98
C SER A 197 -12.99 26.79 -29.85
N GLY A 198 -13.61 27.95 -30.08
CA GLY A 198 -15.01 28.22 -29.74
C GLY A 198 -16.08 27.78 -30.74
N ALA A 199 -17.32 27.92 -30.25
CA ALA A 199 -18.64 27.89 -30.91
C ALA A 199 -19.07 26.54 -31.55
N SER A 200 -20.29 26.01 -31.43
CA SER A 200 -21.61 26.60 -31.12
C SER A 200 -22.63 25.54 -30.64
N SER A 201 -23.55 25.96 -29.76
CA SER A 201 -25.00 25.63 -29.68
C SER A 201 -25.56 24.21 -29.43
N ALA A 202 -26.21 24.09 -28.27
CA ALA A 202 -27.59 23.62 -27.98
C ALA A 202 -27.97 22.12 -27.85
N GLU A 203 -28.52 21.81 -26.64
CA GLU A 203 -29.58 20.85 -26.23
C GLU A 203 -29.33 19.33 -26.38
N ASP A 204 -29.84 18.38 -25.58
CA ASP A 204 -30.38 18.20 -24.21
C ASP A 204 -30.59 16.66 -24.06
N VAL A 205 -30.78 16.16 -22.82
CA VAL A 205 -31.35 14.85 -22.40
C VAL A 205 -30.42 13.63 -22.14
N THR A 206 -30.02 13.54 -20.86
CA THR A 206 -29.98 12.40 -19.90
C THR A 206 -29.78 10.94 -20.35
N ALA A 207 -28.76 10.25 -19.81
CA ALA A 207 -28.89 9.34 -18.63
C ALA A 207 -27.69 8.35 -18.49
N SER A 208 -26.95 8.51 -17.39
CA SER A 208 -26.49 7.45 -16.46
C SER A 208 -25.71 6.23 -16.95
N ALA A 209 -24.38 6.27 -16.77
CA ALA A 209 -23.55 5.17 -16.25
C ALA A 209 -22.13 5.67 -15.92
N SER A 210 -21.93 6.26 -14.74
CA SER A 210 -20.59 6.62 -14.25
C SER A 210 -19.99 5.42 -13.50
N SER A 211 -19.43 4.47 -14.26
CA SER A 211 -18.40 3.57 -13.76
C SER A 211 -17.07 4.32 -13.82
N ASP A 212 -16.67 4.90 -12.68
CA ASP A 212 -15.34 5.48 -12.49
C ASP A 212 -14.31 4.36 -12.31
N SER A 213 -14.07 3.62 -13.39
CA SER A 213 -12.83 2.88 -13.58
C SER A 213 -11.90 3.82 -14.33
N GLY A 214 -11.07 4.55 -13.59
CA GLY A 214 -9.93 5.26 -14.13
C GLY A 214 -9.01 4.27 -14.83
N CYS A 215 -9.25 4.04 -16.12
CA CYS A 215 -8.30 3.33 -16.97
C CYS A 215 -7.05 4.21 -17.08
N PRO A 216 -5.87 3.71 -16.70
CA PRO A 216 -4.64 4.39 -17.04
C PRO A 216 -4.56 4.49 -18.57
N SER A 217 -4.08 5.64 -19.06
CA SER A 217 -3.89 5.87 -20.49
C SER A 217 -3.10 4.70 -21.11
N PRO A 218 -3.48 4.18 -22.29
CA PRO A 218 -2.85 3.00 -22.89
C PRO A 218 -1.34 3.14 -23.15
N GLU A 219 -0.80 4.37 -23.11
CA GLU A 219 0.63 4.66 -23.18
C GLU A 219 1.35 4.50 -21.83
N ALA A 220 0.71 4.84 -20.70
CA ALA A 220 1.27 4.68 -19.36
C ALA A 220 1.43 3.19 -19.00
N SER A 221 0.47 2.35 -19.42
CA SER A 221 0.55 0.90 -19.28
C SER A 221 1.59 0.25 -20.22
N ARG A 222 2.05 0.94 -21.27
CA ARG A 222 3.08 0.42 -22.19
C ARG A 222 4.48 0.64 -21.62
N THR A 223 4.81 1.82 -21.12
CA THR A 223 6.16 2.09 -20.57
C THR A 223 6.45 1.27 -19.31
N LEU A 224 5.43 0.98 -18.50
CA LEU A 224 5.56 0.15 -17.30
C LEU A 224 5.76 -1.35 -17.63
N ARG A 225 5.33 -1.78 -18.83
CA ARG A 225 5.59 -3.14 -19.34
C ARG A 225 6.99 -3.31 -19.90
N ASP A 226 7.59 -2.24 -20.39
CA ASP A 226 8.93 -2.29 -20.99
C ASP A 226 10.04 -2.21 -19.93
N HIS A 227 9.76 -1.67 -18.74
CA HIS A 227 10.72 -1.68 -17.64
C HIS A 227 10.71 -3.01 -16.89
N VAL A 228 11.85 -3.70 -16.90
CA VAL A 228 12.05 -4.92 -16.10
C VAL A 228 12.28 -4.53 -14.65
N TRP A 229 11.28 -4.73 -13.79
CA TRP A 229 11.43 -4.61 -12.34
C TRP A 229 12.42 -5.63 -11.82
N GLN A 230 13.34 -5.19 -10.96
CA GLN A 230 14.18 -6.10 -10.17
C GLN A 230 13.40 -6.57 -8.94
N SER A 231 13.85 -7.68 -8.32
CA SER A 231 13.30 -8.11 -7.03
C SER A 231 13.49 -7.00 -6.00
N VAL A 232 12.40 -6.61 -5.33
CA VAL A 232 12.36 -5.45 -4.43
C VAL A 232 12.42 -5.82 -2.95
N GLY A 233 12.26 -7.10 -2.62
CA GLY A 233 12.23 -7.54 -1.24
C GLY A 233 12.11 -9.05 -1.08
N THR A 234 12.05 -9.46 0.18
CA THR A 234 11.91 -10.87 0.58
C THR A 234 10.59 -11.12 1.29
N PHE A 235 10.03 -12.30 1.07
CA PHE A 235 8.86 -12.81 1.80
C PHE A 235 9.26 -14.11 2.50
N SER A 236 9.16 -14.13 3.84
CA SER A 236 9.48 -15.33 4.63
C SER A 236 8.22 -16.17 4.86
N VAL A 237 8.22 -17.41 4.38
CA VAL A 237 7.09 -18.32 4.63
C VAL A 237 6.93 -18.70 6.11
N ASN A 238 8.02 -18.62 6.87
CA ASN A 238 8.03 -18.93 8.30
C ASN A 238 7.44 -17.81 9.16
N SER A 239 7.21 -16.62 8.58
CA SER A 239 6.49 -15.53 9.24
C SER A 239 4.98 -15.80 9.38
N LEU A 240 4.46 -16.80 8.68
CA LEU A 240 3.02 -17.09 8.64
C LEU A 240 2.58 -17.93 9.84
N SER A 241 1.59 -17.43 10.58
CA SER A 241 0.99 -18.20 11.67
C SER A 241 0.07 -19.32 11.15
N PRO A 242 -0.20 -20.37 11.95
CA PRO A 242 -1.15 -21.42 11.57
C PRO A 242 -2.53 -20.90 11.16
N LYS A 243 -3.05 -19.87 11.83
CA LYS A 243 -4.34 -19.24 11.47
C LYS A 243 -4.28 -18.49 10.14
N GLU A 244 -3.15 -17.87 9.85
CA GLU A 244 -2.92 -17.20 8.56
C GLU A 244 -2.86 -18.20 7.42
N LEU A 245 -2.23 -19.36 7.62
CA LEU A 245 -2.25 -20.44 6.63
C LEU A 245 -3.68 -20.90 6.31
N VAL A 246 -4.51 -21.12 7.35
CA VAL A 246 -5.93 -21.47 7.17
C VAL A 246 -6.69 -20.35 6.46
N TRP A 247 -6.43 -19.10 6.81
CA TRP A 247 -7.07 -17.95 6.18
C TRP A 247 -6.68 -17.82 4.70
N LEU A 248 -5.39 -17.92 4.37
CA LEU A 248 -4.87 -17.91 3.00
C LEU A 248 -5.47 -19.04 2.16
N LYS A 249 -5.58 -20.26 2.70
CA LYS A 249 -6.25 -21.38 2.01
C LYS A 249 -7.70 -21.08 1.66
N LYS A 250 -8.39 -20.25 2.44
CA LYS A 250 -9.77 -19.80 2.12
C LYS A 250 -9.79 -18.68 1.08
N GLN A 251 -8.77 -17.83 1.03
CA GLN A 251 -8.69 -16.75 0.04
C GLN A 251 -8.21 -17.26 -1.32
N LEU A 252 -7.42 -18.33 -1.35
CA LEU A 252 -6.69 -18.79 -2.53
C LEU A 252 -7.02 -20.26 -2.83
N PRO A 253 -7.81 -20.56 -3.88
CA PRO A 253 -8.20 -21.93 -4.21
C PRO A 253 -6.99 -22.86 -4.47
N SER A 254 -5.97 -22.34 -5.16
CA SER A 254 -4.74 -23.03 -5.53
C SER A 254 -3.73 -23.20 -4.38
N PHE A 255 -4.04 -22.69 -3.19
CA PHE A 255 -3.12 -22.76 -2.05
C PHE A 255 -2.78 -24.21 -1.68
N PRO A 256 -1.54 -24.51 -1.25
CA PRO A 256 -1.13 -25.87 -0.92
C PRO A 256 -2.02 -26.55 0.13
N PRO A 257 -2.08 -27.90 0.14
CA PRO A 257 -2.83 -28.64 1.15
C PRO A 257 -2.32 -28.37 2.58
N LEU A 258 -3.26 -28.25 3.52
CA LEU A 258 -2.98 -28.06 4.94
C LEU A 258 -3.23 -29.36 5.71
N LEU A 259 -2.35 -29.65 6.66
CA LEU A 259 -2.56 -30.69 7.68
C LEU A 259 -3.05 -30.02 8.96
N ILE A 260 -4.27 -30.35 9.39
CA ILE A 260 -4.86 -29.88 10.64
C ILE A 260 -5.00 -31.07 11.56
N THR A 261 -4.36 -31.02 12.74
CA THR A 261 -4.41 -32.13 13.71
C THR A 261 -5.51 -31.86 14.72
N ASN A 262 -6.28 -32.89 15.09
CA ASN A 262 -7.35 -32.79 16.10
C ASN A 262 -8.43 -31.71 15.84
N GLY A 263 -8.56 -31.23 14.60
CA GLY A 263 -9.46 -30.12 14.25
C GLY A 263 -9.07 -28.76 14.84
N ASP A 264 -7.87 -28.63 15.41
CA ASP A 264 -7.39 -27.38 15.99
C ASP A 264 -6.57 -26.59 14.97
N ALA A 265 -7.08 -25.41 14.57
CA ALA A 265 -6.43 -24.51 13.64
C ALA A 265 -5.04 -24.03 14.12
N ALA A 266 -4.80 -24.01 15.44
CA ALA A 266 -3.49 -23.66 16.00
C ALA A 266 -2.41 -24.71 15.70
N THR A 267 -2.81 -25.94 15.35
CA THR A 267 -1.89 -27.03 14.97
C THR A 267 -1.67 -27.15 13.47
N THR A 268 -2.26 -26.23 12.69
CA THR A 268 -2.18 -26.28 11.22
C THR A 268 -0.73 -26.20 10.75
N ARG A 269 -0.36 -27.13 9.86
CA ARG A 269 0.94 -27.15 9.19
C ARG A 269 0.75 -27.28 7.69
N CYS A 270 1.65 -26.65 6.94
CA CYS A 270 1.82 -26.88 5.51
C CYS A 270 3.20 -27.50 5.29
N ASP A 271 3.34 -28.29 4.24
CA ASP A 271 4.67 -28.68 3.76
C ASP A 271 5.43 -27.40 3.35
N THR A 272 6.56 -27.14 4.01
CA THR A 272 7.32 -25.89 3.85
C THR A 272 7.87 -25.72 2.44
N ALA A 273 8.31 -26.82 1.80
CA ALA A 273 8.83 -26.76 0.44
C ALA A 273 7.72 -26.41 -0.56
N LYS A 274 6.55 -27.06 -0.45
CA LYS A 274 5.38 -26.73 -1.30
C LYS A 274 4.87 -25.32 -1.05
N LEU A 275 4.94 -24.84 0.19
CA LEU A 275 4.56 -23.47 0.54
C LEU A 275 5.52 -22.45 -0.10
N ALA A 276 6.82 -22.71 -0.01
CA ALA A 276 7.84 -21.88 -0.63
C ALA A 276 7.72 -21.87 -2.15
N ASP A 277 7.54 -23.02 -2.79
CA ASP A 277 7.34 -23.13 -4.25
C ASP A 277 6.10 -22.36 -4.72
N PHE A 278 5.00 -22.48 -3.97
CA PHE A 278 3.76 -21.75 -4.24
C PHE A 278 3.99 -20.24 -4.21
N PHE A 279 4.56 -19.72 -3.12
CA PHE A 279 4.80 -18.28 -3.01
C PHE A 279 5.86 -17.78 -3.98
N THR A 280 6.88 -18.58 -4.30
CA THR A 280 7.91 -18.23 -5.29
C THR A 280 7.26 -17.97 -6.64
N THR A 281 6.33 -18.84 -7.04
CA THR A 281 5.58 -18.67 -8.29
C THR A 281 4.58 -17.50 -8.21
N ALA A 282 3.89 -17.37 -7.08
CA ALA A 282 2.80 -16.41 -6.93
C ALA A 282 3.26 -14.96 -6.73
N LEU A 283 4.48 -14.75 -6.22
CA LEU A 283 5.07 -13.44 -5.92
C LEU A 283 6.21 -13.04 -6.87
N ALA A 284 6.61 -13.91 -7.79
CA ALA A 284 7.52 -13.55 -8.86
C ALA A 284 6.91 -12.45 -9.77
N PRO A 285 7.74 -11.60 -10.39
CA PRO A 285 9.19 -11.49 -10.24
C PRO A 285 9.62 -10.58 -9.08
N LEU A 286 8.68 -9.94 -8.38
CA LEU A 286 8.98 -8.80 -7.51
C LEU A 286 9.56 -9.19 -6.15
N PHE A 287 9.23 -10.37 -5.63
CA PHE A 287 9.74 -10.80 -4.33
C PHE A 287 10.46 -12.13 -4.41
N THR A 288 11.56 -12.22 -3.68
CA THR A 288 12.23 -13.49 -3.42
C THR A 288 11.61 -14.14 -2.20
N VAL A 289 11.35 -15.44 -2.26
CA VAL A 289 10.80 -16.19 -1.12
C VAL A 289 11.93 -16.87 -0.36
N VAL A 290 11.94 -16.72 0.95
CA VAL A 290 12.94 -17.30 1.85
C VAL A 290 12.30 -18.27 2.84
N VAL A 291 13.04 -19.32 3.16
CA VAL A 291 12.74 -20.26 4.24
C VAL A 291 13.87 -20.08 5.25
N GLU A 292 13.63 -19.31 6.30
CA GLU A 292 14.64 -19.14 7.37
C GLU A 292 14.74 -20.44 8.16
N GLU A 293 15.88 -21.12 8.09
CA GLU A 293 16.14 -22.26 8.98
C GLU A 293 16.27 -21.72 10.41
N VAL A 294 15.39 -22.15 11.31
CA VAL A 294 15.53 -21.86 12.73
C VAL A 294 16.76 -22.61 13.21
N ASN A 295 17.91 -21.92 13.31
CA ASN A 295 19.09 -22.47 13.96
C ASN A 295 18.76 -22.72 15.44
N GLU A 296 18.44 -23.97 15.78
CA GLU A 296 18.42 -24.49 17.15
C GLU A 296 19.86 -24.62 17.68
N GLU A 297 20.60 -23.51 17.78
CA GLU A 297 21.88 -23.47 18.50
C GLU A 297 21.84 -22.35 19.54
N SER A 298 21.44 -22.71 20.77
CA SER A 298 22.03 -22.27 22.05
C SER A 298 21.10 -22.58 23.23
N SER A 299 20.77 -23.85 23.45
CA SER A 299 20.47 -24.36 24.79
C SER A 299 21.51 -25.41 25.14
N GLY A 300 22.75 -24.95 25.28
CA GLY A 300 23.90 -25.74 25.72
C GLY A 300 24.33 -25.29 27.11
N LEU A 301 23.89 -26.04 28.11
CA LEU A 301 24.47 -26.24 29.46
C LEU A 301 25.34 -25.12 30.06
N GLU A 302 24.84 -24.52 31.15
CA GLU A 302 25.69 -24.29 32.32
C GLU A 302 25.17 -25.16 33.49
N VAL A 303 26.08 -25.96 34.03
CA VAL A 303 25.94 -26.82 35.22
C VAL A 303 26.27 -26.00 36.45
#